data_AF-A0A2T5PRJ8-F1
#
_entry.id   AF-A0A2T5PRJ8-F1
#
_cell.length_a   1.000
_cell.length_b   1.000
_cell.length_c   1.000
_cell.angle_alpha   90.00
_cell.angle_beta   90.00
_cell.angle_gamma   90.00
#
_symmetry.space_group_name_H-M   'P 1'
#
loop_
_entity.id
_entity.type
_entity.pdbx_description
1 polymer ?
#
loop_
_entity_poly.entity_id
_entity_poly.type
_entity_poly.pdbx_seq_one_letter_code
_entity_poly.pdbx_strand_id
1 'polypeptide(L)' 'GLCALCGQAVSKETGWHDHHVIRRVDGGSDTLRNRTLLHPNCHALVHSQRQEVTLRFSGL' A
#
# COMPACT_ATOMS: atom_id res chain seq x y z
N GLY A 1 -1.61 -11.17 5.49
CA GLY A 1 -2.25 -9.96 4.96
C GLY A 1 -2.50 -10.09 3.47
N LEU A 2 -3.38 -9.26 2.95
CA LEU A 2 -3.63 -9.10 1.52
C LEU A 2 -2.92 -7.85 1.02
N CYS A 3 -2.64 -7.75 -0.27
CA CYS A 3 -2.21 -6.51 -0.89
C CYS A 3 -3.41 -5.55 -0.98
N ALA A 4 -3.26 -4.34 -0.45
CA ALA A 4 -4.30 -3.31 -0.41
C ALA A 4 -4.77 -2.86 -1.80
N LEU A 5 -3.95 -3.09 -2.84
CA LEU A 5 -4.27 -2.75 -4.22
C LEU A 5 -4.97 -3.91 -4.96
N CYS A 6 -4.34 -5.08 -5.04
CA CYS A 6 -4.82 -6.19 -5.87
C CYS A 6 -5.63 -7.26 -5.12
N GLY A 7 -5.68 -7.20 -3.79
CA GLY A 7 -6.42 -8.13 -2.94
C GLY A 7 -5.82 -9.54 -2.83
N GLN A 8 -4.71 -9.81 -3.51
CA GLN A 8 -4.02 -11.10 -3.43
C GLN A 8 -3.15 -11.19 -2.18
N ALA A 9 -2.90 -12.40 -1.69
CA ALA A 9 -2.07 -12.62 -0.50
C ALA A 9 -0.65 -12.05 -0.69
N VAL A 10 -0.12 -11.44 0.38
CA VAL A 10 1.32 -11.16 0.48
C VAL A 10 2.01 -12.31 1.21
N SER A 11 3.11 -12.79 0.65
CA SER A 11 3.93 -13.86 1.21
C SER A 11 5.42 -13.53 1.14
N LYS A 12 6.29 -14.41 1.66
CA LYS A 12 7.74 -14.26 1.56
C LYS A 12 8.22 -14.27 0.11
N GLU A 13 7.55 -15.06 -0.72
CA GLU A 13 7.86 -15.23 -2.13
C GLU A 13 7.45 -14.00 -2.96
N THR A 14 6.27 -13.42 -2.67
CA THR A 14 5.80 -12.22 -3.39
C THR A 14 6.37 -10.92 -2.84
N GLY A 15 6.89 -10.94 -1.61
CA GLY A 15 7.30 -9.77 -0.85
C GLY A 15 6.12 -8.88 -0.41
N TRP A 16 6.44 -7.93 0.45
CA TRP A 16 5.52 -6.87 0.88
C TRP A 16 6.30 -5.59 1.18
N HIS A 17 5.69 -4.46 0.87
CA HIS A 17 6.09 -3.14 1.30
C HIS A 17 5.00 -2.56 2.20
N ASP A 18 5.41 -1.79 3.18
CA ASP A 18 4.54 -0.96 3.98
C ASP A 18 4.37 0.40 3.31
N HIS A 19 3.12 0.85 3.20
CA HIS A 19 2.74 2.02 2.44
C HIS A 19 1.84 2.95 3.26
N HIS A 20 2.18 4.23 3.31
CA HIS A 20 1.32 5.26 3.91
C HIS A 20 0.19 5.65 2.97
N VAL A 21 -1.07 5.41 3.36
CA VAL A 21 -2.28 5.73 2.56
C VAL A 21 -2.36 7.23 2.26
N ILE A 22 -2.15 8.07 3.27
CA ILE A 22 -1.86 9.49 3.11
C ILE A 22 -0.35 9.66 3.26
N ARG A 23 0.32 10.20 2.24
CA ARG A 23 1.78 10.42 2.29
C ARG A 23 2.15 11.34 3.44
N ARG A 24 3.27 11.05 4.10
CA ARG A 24 3.78 11.86 5.22
C ARG A 24 4.02 13.32 4.83
N VAL A 25 4.50 13.55 3.61
CA VAL A 25 4.74 14.91 3.06
C VAL A 25 3.45 15.70 2.82
N ASP A 26 2.32 15.02 2.68
CA ASP A 26 0.99 15.63 2.55
C ASP A 26 0.26 15.73 3.91
N GLY A 27 0.97 15.50 5.02
CA GLY A 27 0.40 15.54 6.38
C GLY A 27 -0.11 14.21 6.93
N GLY A 28 0.15 13.09 6.24
CA GLY A 28 -0.22 11.77 6.73
C GLY A 28 0.51 11.37 8.02
N SER A 29 -0.23 10.80 8.98
CA SER A 29 0.33 10.32 10.25
C SER A 29 1.21 9.07 10.07
N ASP A 30 2.16 8.85 10.97
CA ASP A 30 2.97 7.62 11.00
C ASP A 30 2.34 6.52 11.90
N THR A 31 1.02 6.38 11.83
CA THR A 31 0.28 5.40 12.63
C THR A 31 -0.07 4.17 11.79
N LEU A 32 -0.28 3.01 12.42
CA LEU A 32 -0.73 1.79 11.73
C LEU A 32 -2.05 1.99 10.96
N ARG A 33 -2.91 2.91 11.43
CA ARG A 33 -4.18 3.23 10.75
C ARG A 33 -3.98 3.93 9.40
N ASN A 34 -2.83 4.56 9.19
CA ASN A 34 -2.47 5.21 7.93
C ASN A 34 -1.50 4.34 7.10
N ARG A 35 -1.30 3.08 7.48
CA ARG A 35 -0.33 2.17 6.85
C ARG A 35 -1.03 0.93 6.32
N THR A 36 -0.54 0.40 5.21
CA THR A 36 -1.11 -0.79 4.57
C THR A 36 -0.05 -1.60 3.84
N LEU A 37 -0.33 -2.87 3.55
CA LEU A 37 0.59 -3.75 2.82
C LEU A 37 0.32 -3.73 1.32
N LEU A 38 1.39 -3.63 0.53
CA LEU A 38 1.36 -3.76 -0.91
C LEU A 38 2.44 -4.73 -1.38
N HIS A 39 2.22 -5.44 -2.49
CA HIS A 39 3.33 -6.07 -3.21
C HIS A 39 4.31 -4.99 -3.70
N PRO A 40 5.61 -5.29 -3.83
CA PRO A 40 6.59 -4.34 -4.34
C PRO A 40 6.19 -3.65 -5.66
N ASN A 41 5.66 -4.42 -6.62
CA ASN A 41 5.21 -3.89 -7.90
C ASN A 41 3.91 -3.07 -7.79
N CYS A 42 2.99 -3.48 -6.90
CA CYS A 42 1.79 -2.69 -6.61
C CYS A 42 2.15 -1.35 -5.95
N HIS A 43 3.14 -1.35 -5.07
CA HIS A 43 3.66 -0.15 -4.43
C HIS A 43 4.29 0.82 -5.45
N ALA A 44 5.10 0.29 -6.36
CA ALA A 44 5.67 1.09 -7.45
C ALA A 44 4.59 1.67 -8.37
N LEU A 45 3.52 0.92 -8.65
CA LEU A 45 2.39 1.38 -9.47
C LEU A 45 1.64 2.55 -8.81
N VAL A 46 1.40 2.48 -7.50
CA VAL A 46 0.78 3.58 -6.74
C VAL A 46 1.62 4.85 -6.83
N HIS A 47 2.96 4.73 -6.77
CA HIS A 47 3.85 5.88 -6.85
C HIS A 47 4.11 6.40 -8.26
N SER A 48 3.96 5.57 -9.29
CA SER A 48 4.18 5.96 -10.68
C SER A 48 2.96 6.65 -11.31
N GLN A 49 1.75 6.34 -10.85
CA GLN A 49 0.53 6.99 -11.33
C GLN A 49 0.27 8.29 -10.54
N ARG A 50 0.28 9.44 -11.23
CA ARG A 50 0.01 10.76 -10.65
C ARG A 50 -1.46 11.00 -10.24
N GLN A 51 -2.35 10.01 -10.40
CA GLN A 51 -3.77 10.09 -10.06
C GLN A 51 -4.18 8.92 -9.16
N GLU A 52 -5.19 9.20 -8.33
CA GLU A 52 -5.68 8.43 -7.19
C GLU A 52 -5.84 6.93 -7.47
N VAL A 53 -4.81 6.15 -7.15
CA VAL A 53 -4.95 4.70 -7.06
C VAL A 53 -5.72 4.39 -5.78
N THR A 54 -6.99 4.03 -5.91
CA THR A 54 -7.79 3.63 -4.74
C THR A 54 -7.30 2.29 -4.20
N LEU A 55 -6.86 2.28 -2.95
CA LEU A 55 -6.57 1.07 -2.18
C LEU A 55 -7.90 0.46 -1.72
N ARG A 56 -8.25 -0.70 -2.26
CA ARG A 56 -9.58 -1.33 -2.12
C ARG A 56 -9.68 -2.33 -0.98
N PHE A 57 -8.54 -2.72 -0.40
CA PHE A 57 -8.46 -3.73 0.65
C PHE A 57 -7.72 -3.17 1.87
N SER A 58 -8.01 -3.70 3.06
CA SER A 58 -7.43 -3.23 4.33
C SER A 58 -5.91 -3.40 4.41
N GLY A 59 -5.36 -4.39 3.70
CA GLY A 59 -3.93 -4.71 3.72
C GLY A 59 -3.46 -5.52 4.93
N LEU A 60 -4.26 -5.55 6.01
CA LEU A 60 -4.05 -6.36 7.21
C LEU A 60 -4.68 -7.74 7.05
#